data_AF-A0A1J4JTX8-F1
#
_entry.id   AF-A0A1J4JTX8-F1
#
_cell.length_a   1.000
_cell.length_b   1.000
_cell.length_c   1.000
_cell.angle_alpha   90.00
_cell.angle_beta   90.00
_cell.angle_gamma   90.00
#
_symmetry.space_group_name_H-M   'P 1'
#
loop_
_entity.id
_entity.type
_entity.pdbx_description
1 polymer ?
#
loop_
_entity_poly.entity_id
_entity_poly.type
_entity_poly.pdbx_seq_one_letter_code
_entity_poly.pdbx_strand_id
1 'polypeptide(L)'
;MAQVLQAKKDFDKAIDKFLLVCECTERVIAMNPGANVEIHWVVFSLGAISDIYQDRQDYNKSILYRNAQRAFLEFMQTQKGTNKSTFATNSDSDDEDLITIATKSHSYMKLFESVHEAMKAPEKPPPEDPQELMRKLQEARKKDEEEKIEQTIKLLNEAADAREKEIQNSFWKRNMQRITDHPVIFVFIVLIISVCVILFVKFKPKKKINIPGGIDAQMAYLEQYVRDYERKHGKKEPKKPVMHGHHHHHHHHDL
;
A
#
# COMPACT_ATOMS: atom_id res chain seq x y z
N MET A 1 -22.16 -27.20 32.42
CA MET A 1 -23.29 -26.84 31.53
C MET A 1 -22.82 -26.45 30.13
N ALA A 2 -21.83 -25.58 29.97
CA ALA A 2 -21.28 -25.17 28.67
C ALA A 2 -20.73 -26.34 27.83
N GLN A 3 -19.94 -27.25 28.42
CA GLN A 3 -19.44 -28.46 27.73
C GLN A 3 -20.55 -29.37 27.20
N VAL A 4 -21.69 -29.45 27.90
CA VAL A 4 -22.85 -30.24 27.47
C VAL A 4 -23.54 -29.58 26.27
N LEU A 5 -23.59 -28.24 26.23
CA LEU A 5 -24.12 -27.50 25.08
C LEU A 5 -23.20 -27.62 23.86
N GLN A 6 -21.89 -27.60 24.06
CA GLN A 6 -20.89 -27.88 23.02
C GLN A 6 -21.06 -29.30 22.44
N ALA A 7 -21.23 -30.31 23.30
CA ALA A 7 -21.50 -31.69 22.85
C ALA A 7 -22.82 -31.83 22.08
N LYS A 8 -23.81 -30.98 22.38
CA LYS A 8 -25.09 -30.88 21.65
C LYS A 8 -25.02 -30.04 20.38
N LYS A 9 -23.85 -29.49 20.03
CA LYS A 9 -23.61 -28.57 18.91
C LYS A 9 -24.42 -27.25 18.99
N ASP A 10 -24.90 -26.88 20.18
CA ASP A 10 -25.51 -25.58 20.43
C ASP A 10 -24.40 -24.58 20.79
N PHE A 11 -23.62 -24.25 19.77
CA PHE A 11 -22.35 -23.54 19.91
C PHE A 11 -22.53 -22.10 20.39
N ASP A 12 -23.57 -21.37 19.97
CA ASP A 12 -23.78 -19.98 20.40
C ASP A 12 -24.03 -19.90 21.91
N LYS A 13 -24.93 -20.76 22.42
CA LYS A 13 -25.19 -20.82 23.87
C LYS A 13 -24.00 -21.35 24.65
N ALA A 14 -23.18 -22.21 24.06
CA ALA A 14 -21.96 -22.68 24.69
C ALA A 14 -20.96 -21.52 24.85
N ILE A 15 -20.74 -20.73 23.79
CA ILE A 15 -19.88 -19.55 23.80
C ILE A 15 -20.36 -18.55 24.85
N ASP A 16 -21.65 -18.21 24.88
CA ASP A 16 -22.22 -17.28 25.87
C ASP A 16 -21.94 -17.73 27.31
N LYS A 17 -22.05 -19.03 27.57
CA LYS A 17 -21.78 -19.57 28.92
C LYS A 17 -20.29 -19.54 29.27
N PHE A 18 -19.39 -19.74 28.31
CA PHE A 18 -17.95 -19.62 28.54
C PHE A 18 -17.50 -18.16 28.69
N LEU A 19 -18.08 -17.24 27.93
CA LEU A 19 -17.84 -15.80 28.09
C LEU A 19 -18.33 -15.30 29.45
N LEU A 20 -19.50 -15.76 29.90
CA LEU A 20 -20.01 -15.44 31.22
C LEU A 20 -19.04 -15.86 32.35
N VAL A 21 -18.31 -16.97 32.20
CA VAL A 21 -17.28 -17.37 33.17
C VAL A 21 -16.14 -16.35 33.19
N CYS A 22 -15.71 -15.88 32.02
CA CYS A 22 -14.65 -14.87 31.88
C CYS A 22 -15.09 -13.54 32.52
N GLU A 23 -16.29 -13.05 32.20
CA GLU A 23 -16.86 -11.81 32.75
C GLU A 23 -17.08 -11.88 34.27
N CYS A 24 -17.58 -13.01 34.78
CA CYS A 24 -17.73 -13.19 36.22
C CYS A 24 -16.38 -13.16 36.93
N THR A 25 -15.36 -13.78 36.35
CA THR A 25 -14.02 -13.81 36.91
C THR A 25 -13.39 -12.41 36.90
N GLU A 26 -13.53 -11.67 35.79
CA GLU A 26 -13.12 -10.27 35.67
C GLU A 26 -13.76 -9.41 36.77
N ARG A 27 -15.09 -9.52 36.94
CA ARG A 27 -15.82 -8.78 37.97
C ARG A 27 -15.36 -9.09 39.38
N VAL A 28 -15.10 -10.36 39.69
CA VAL A 28 -14.59 -10.78 41.01
C VAL A 28 -13.20 -10.18 41.27
N ILE A 29 -12.31 -10.21 40.27
CA ILE A 29 -10.96 -9.61 40.38
C ILE A 29 -11.05 -8.09 40.55
N ALA A 30 -11.94 -7.43 39.81
CA ALA A 30 -12.14 -5.98 39.90
C ALA A 30 -12.68 -5.55 41.28
N MET A 31 -13.62 -6.32 41.85
CA MET A 31 -14.18 -6.05 43.18
C MET A 31 -13.21 -6.41 44.31
N ASN A 32 -12.39 -7.45 44.13
CA ASN A 32 -11.47 -7.97 45.14
C ASN A 32 -10.12 -8.33 44.51
N PRO A 33 -9.22 -7.36 44.27
CA PRO A 33 -7.94 -7.60 43.58
C PRO A 33 -6.96 -8.48 44.38
N GLY A 34 -7.20 -8.64 45.69
CA GLY A 34 -6.44 -9.55 46.56
C GLY A 34 -7.04 -10.95 46.68
N ALA A 35 -8.20 -11.23 46.07
CA ALA A 35 -8.78 -12.56 46.12
C ALA A 35 -7.94 -13.56 45.29
N ASN A 36 -7.70 -14.75 45.84
CA ASN A 36 -7.14 -15.87 45.09
C ASN A 36 -8.21 -16.41 44.14
N VAL A 37 -8.33 -15.75 42.99
CA VAL A 37 -9.31 -16.12 41.96
C VAL A 37 -8.74 -17.25 41.09
N GLU A 38 -9.57 -18.25 40.84
CA GLU A 38 -9.24 -19.43 40.06
C GLU A 38 -9.22 -19.12 38.54
N ILE A 39 -8.15 -18.48 38.08
CA ILE A 39 -7.94 -18.08 36.66
C ILE A 39 -7.90 -19.27 35.69
N HIS A 40 -7.66 -20.49 36.20
CA HIS A 40 -7.65 -21.69 35.38
C HIS A 40 -9.00 -21.94 34.68
N TRP A 41 -10.12 -21.50 35.25
CA TRP A 41 -11.44 -21.58 34.61
C TRP A 41 -11.55 -20.66 33.40
N VAL A 42 -10.91 -19.48 33.44
CA VAL A 42 -10.84 -18.57 32.29
C VAL A 42 -10.01 -19.20 31.19
N VAL A 43 -8.83 -19.74 31.51
CA VAL A 43 -7.96 -20.44 30.54
C VAL A 43 -8.70 -21.59 29.86
N PHE A 44 -9.45 -22.39 30.64
CA PHE A 44 -10.24 -23.49 30.11
C PHE A 44 -11.36 -22.97 29.19
N SER A 45 -12.07 -21.93 29.61
CA SER A 45 -13.18 -21.33 28.84
C SER A 45 -12.71 -20.73 27.53
N LEU A 46 -11.59 -20.01 27.52
CA LEU A 46 -10.98 -19.46 26.30
C LEU A 46 -10.54 -20.55 25.32
N GLY A 47 -9.98 -21.65 25.84
CA GLY A 47 -9.65 -22.82 25.03
C GLY A 47 -10.88 -23.44 24.37
N ALA A 48 -11.94 -23.67 25.14
CA ALA A 48 -13.18 -24.23 24.62
C ALA A 48 -13.85 -23.32 23.58
N ILE A 49 -13.82 -21.99 23.78
CA ILE A 49 -14.31 -21.02 22.78
C ILE A 49 -13.47 -21.09 21.50
N SER A 50 -12.14 -21.13 21.63
CA SER A 50 -11.22 -21.27 20.49
C SER A 50 -11.53 -22.51 19.66
N ASP A 51 -11.78 -23.65 20.32
CA ASP A 51 -12.11 -24.92 19.66
C ASP A 51 -13.45 -24.83 18.93
N ILE A 52 -14.47 -24.21 19.53
CA ILE A 52 -15.78 -23.99 18.88
C ILE A 52 -15.64 -23.12 17.62
N TYR A 53 -14.85 -22.04 17.66
CA TYR A 53 -14.62 -21.21 16.47
C TYR A 53 -13.79 -21.93 15.40
N GLN A 54 -12.88 -22.82 15.80
CA GLN A 54 -12.16 -23.69 14.87
C GLN A 54 -13.11 -24.66 14.15
N ASP A 55 -14.06 -25.26 14.87
CA ASP A 55 -15.10 -26.13 14.30
C ASP A 55 -16.03 -25.36 13.34
N ARG A 56 -16.26 -24.07 13.61
CA ARG A 56 -17.01 -23.14 12.73
C ARG A 56 -16.20 -22.60 11.55
N GLN A 57 -14.93 -22.98 11.44
CA GLN A 57 -13.97 -22.46 10.44
C GLN A 57 -13.73 -20.94 10.52
N ASP A 58 -14.08 -20.29 11.63
CA ASP A 58 -13.64 -18.91 11.90
C ASP A 58 -12.27 -18.95 12.60
N TYR A 59 -11.24 -19.19 11.79
CA TYR A 59 -9.87 -19.28 12.28
C TYR A 59 -9.37 -17.96 12.87
N ASN A 60 -9.91 -16.81 12.44
CA ASN A 60 -9.48 -15.52 12.95
C ASN A 60 -9.90 -15.36 14.42
N LYS A 61 -11.18 -15.58 14.72
CA LYS A 61 -11.64 -15.56 16.12
C LYS A 61 -10.98 -16.67 16.94
N SER A 62 -10.86 -17.88 16.39
CA SER A 62 -10.18 -18.99 17.07
C SER A 62 -8.76 -18.60 17.52
N ILE A 63 -7.97 -17.99 16.63
CA ILE A 63 -6.61 -17.52 16.94
C ILE A 63 -6.62 -16.43 18.00
N LEU A 64 -7.55 -15.47 17.95
CA LEU A 64 -7.64 -14.41 18.96
C LEU A 64 -7.91 -14.98 20.36
N TYR A 65 -8.87 -15.90 20.49
CA TYR A 65 -9.13 -16.57 21.77
C TYR A 65 -7.95 -17.44 22.22
N ARG A 66 -7.24 -18.08 21.29
CA ARG A 66 -6.03 -18.86 21.58
C ARG A 66 -4.87 -17.98 22.06
N ASN A 67 -4.71 -16.79 21.49
CA ASN A 67 -3.71 -15.81 21.92
C ASN A 67 -4.02 -15.27 23.31
N ALA A 68 -5.29 -14.93 23.58
CA ALA A 68 -5.73 -14.55 24.93
C ALA A 68 -5.45 -15.70 25.93
N GLN A 69 -5.82 -16.94 25.60
CA GLN A 69 -5.55 -18.11 26.43
C GLN A 69 -4.05 -18.26 26.75
N ARG A 70 -3.19 -18.08 25.74
CA ARG A 70 -1.73 -18.13 25.91
C ARG A 70 -1.22 -17.05 26.86
N ALA A 71 -1.72 -15.82 26.74
CA ALA A 71 -1.35 -14.71 27.62
C ALA A 71 -1.68 -15.03 29.09
N PHE A 72 -2.85 -15.61 29.37
CA PHE A 72 -3.20 -16.06 30.72
C PHE A 72 -2.29 -17.19 31.22
N LEU A 73 -1.96 -18.18 30.38
CA LEU A 73 -1.05 -19.27 30.74
C LEU A 73 0.36 -18.76 31.06
N GLU A 74 0.87 -17.84 30.25
CA GLU A 74 2.18 -17.21 30.47
C GLU A 74 2.21 -16.42 31.78
N PHE A 75 1.14 -15.66 32.06
CA PHE A 75 0.99 -14.97 33.33
C PHE A 75 0.95 -15.92 34.54
N MET A 76 0.26 -17.06 34.43
CA MET A 76 0.26 -18.08 35.50
C MET A 76 1.64 -18.71 35.71
N GLN A 77 2.44 -18.86 34.65
CA GLN A 77 3.80 -19.40 34.74
C GLN A 77 4.76 -18.40 35.40
N THR A 78 4.68 -17.13 35.04
CA THR A 78 5.52 -16.08 35.63
C THR A 78 5.24 -15.92 37.12
N GLN A 79 3.97 -15.94 37.54
CA GLN A 79 3.62 -15.91 38.97
C GLN A 79 4.15 -17.12 39.77
N LYS A 80 4.11 -18.33 39.19
CA LYS A 80 4.68 -19.52 39.82
C LYS A 80 6.21 -19.44 39.98
N GLY A 81 6.89 -18.76 39.07
CA GLY A 81 8.34 -18.53 39.14
C GLY A 81 8.73 -17.52 40.23
N THR A 82 7.99 -16.41 40.34
CA THR A 82 8.27 -15.34 41.31
C THR A 82 8.06 -15.78 42.76
N ASN A 83 7.04 -16.60 43.05
CA ASN A 83 6.78 -17.11 44.40
C ASN A 83 7.86 -18.08 44.92
N LYS A 84 8.77 -18.56 44.05
CA LYS A 84 9.85 -19.47 44.44
C LYS A 84 11.14 -18.72 44.84
N SER A 85 11.29 -17.44 44.49
CA SER A 85 12.48 -16.65 44.80
C SER A 85 12.33 -15.72 46.02
N THR A 86 11.13 -15.49 46.52
CA THR A 86 10.86 -14.58 47.66
C THR A 86 10.89 -15.24 49.03
N PHE A 87 11.16 -16.55 49.14
CA PHE A 87 11.23 -17.25 50.44
C PHE A 87 12.53 -16.98 51.25
N ALA A 88 13.32 -15.94 50.93
CA ALA A 88 14.62 -15.68 51.56
C ALA A 88 14.75 -14.34 52.29
N THR A 89 13.73 -13.48 52.32
CA THR A 89 13.82 -12.19 53.02
C THR A 89 12.58 -11.92 53.86
N ASN A 90 12.73 -12.17 55.16
CA ASN A 90 11.81 -11.69 56.21
C ASN A 90 11.84 -10.17 56.23
N SER A 91 10.78 -9.51 55.76
CA SER A 91 10.52 -8.10 56.02
C SER A 91 9.03 -7.92 56.27
N ASP A 92 8.68 -7.67 57.53
CA ASP A 92 7.34 -7.27 57.98
C ASP A 92 7.03 -5.86 57.44
N SER A 93 6.45 -5.75 56.24
CA SER A 93 5.89 -4.48 55.78
C SER A 93 4.61 -4.69 54.99
N ASP A 94 3.48 -4.30 55.59
CA ASP A 94 2.14 -4.27 55.00
C ASP A 94 2.07 -3.43 53.69
N ASP A 95 3.09 -2.61 53.42
CA ASP A 95 3.21 -1.80 52.19
C ASP A 95 3.63 -2.61 50.95
N GLU A 96 4.32 -3.75 51.09
CA GLU A 96 4.69 -4.61 49.95
C GLU A 96 3.46 -5.34 49.37
N ASP A 97 2.47 -5.65 50.21
CA ASP A 97 1.22 -6.29 49.80
C ASP A 97 0.39 -5.34 48.92
N LEU A 98 0.34 -4.05 49.24
CA LEU A 98 -0.42 -3.09 48.43
C LEU A 98 0.19 -2.89 47.03
N ILE A 99 1.51 -2.81 46.94
CA ILE A 99 2.24 -2.62 45.66
C ILE A 99 2.12 -3.88 44.79
N THR A 100 2.23 -5.08 45.38
CA THR A 100 2.05 -6.33 44.64
C THR A 100 0.60 -6.55 44.21
N ILE A 101 -0.40 -6.18 45.03
CA ILE A 101 -1.82 -6.24 44.67
C ILE A 101 -2.13 -5.27 43.52
N ALA A 102 -1.64 -4.03 43.57
CA ALA A 102 -1.83 -3.04 42.51
C ALA A 102 -1.20 -3.49 41.17
N THR A 103 0.02 -4.05 41.23
CA THR A 103 0.73 -4.56 40.04
C THR A 103 0.04 -5.79 39.43
N LYS A 104 -0.48 -6.71 40.27
CA LYS A 104 -1.26 -7.86 39.82
C LYS A 104 -2.59 -7.43 39.20
N SER A 105 -3.29 -6.48 39.81
CA SER A 105 -4.55 -5.93 39.30
C SER A 105 -4.38 -5.32 37.90
N HIS A 106 -3.35 -4.51 37.69
CA HIS A 106 -3.06 -3.93 36.37
C HIS A 106 -2.74 -5.00 35.31
N SER A 107 -2.02 -6.06 35.72
CA SER A 107 -1.72 -7.18 34.83
C SER A 107 -2.98 -7.97 34.44
N TYR A 108 -3.91 -8.19 35.38
CA TYR A 108 -5.20 -8.81 35.07
C TYR A 108 -6.03 -7.98 34.10
N MET A 109 -6.10 -6.66 34.30
CA MET A 109 -6.86 -5.77 33.41
C MET A 109 -6.35 -5.87 31.96
N LYS A 110 -5.03 -5.89 31.76
CA LYS A 110 -4.42 -6.09 30.44
C LYS A 110 -4.75 -7.46 29.83
N LEU A 111 -4.83 -8.51 30.65
CA LEU A 111 -5.23 -9.84 30.17
C LEU A 111 -6.70 -9.86 29.72
N PHE A 112 -7.62 -9.27 30.49
CA PHE A 112 -9.03 -9.19 30.10
C PHE A 112 -9.26 -8.26 28.90
N GLU A 113 -8.43 -7.24 28.70
CA GLU A 113 -8.46 -6.42 27.49
C GLU A 113 -8.29 -7.28 26.22
N SER A 114 -7.38 -8.26 26.24
CA SER A 114 -7.20 -9.19 25.11
C SER A 114 -8.41 -10.09 24.87
N VAL A 115 -9.17 -10.41 25.93
CA VAL A 115 -10.44 -11.15 25.81
C VAL A 115 -11.51 -10.27 25.17
N HIS A 116 -11.62 -9.01 25.61
CA HIS A 116 -12.55 -8.04 25.05
C HIS A 116 -12.25 -7.72 23.58
N GLU A 117 -10.97 -7.67 23.20
CA GLU A 117 -10.55 -7.55 21.80
C GLU A 117 -11.06 -8.74 20.97
N ALA A 118 -10.88 -9.97 21.47
CA ALA A 118 -11.38 -11.18 20.81
C ALA A 118 -12.92 -11.21 20.71
N MET A 119 -13.63 -10.65 21.71
CA MET A 119 -15.10 -10.54 21.71
C MET A 119 -15.61 -9.53 20.66
N LYS A 120 -14.91 -8.40 20.50
CA LYS A 120 -15.30 -7.32 19.58
C LYS A 120 -14.91 -7.60 18.12
N ALA A 121 -14.00 -8.54 17.88
CA ALA A 121 -13.58 -8.89 16.53
C ALA A 121 -14.79 -9.37 15.69
N PRO A 122 -14.98 -8.84 14.46
CA PRO A 122 -16.09 -9.24 13.62
C PRO A 122 -15.96 -10.72 13.26
N GLU A 123 -17.09 -11.44 13.31
CA GLU A 123 -17.18 -12.80 12.77
C GLU A 123 -16.93 -12.72 11.28
N LYS A 124 -15.85 -13.34 10.82
CA LYS A 124 -15.62 -13.49 9.40
C LYS A 124 -16.28 -14.81 8.98
N PRO A 125 -17.06 -14.82 7.89
CA PRO A 125 -17.56 -16.08 7.36
C PRO A 125 -16.39 -17.02 7.07
N PRO A 126 -16.64 -18.34 7.05
CA PRO A 126 -15.63 -19.34 6.73
C PRO A 126 -14.79 -18.90 5.54
N PRO A 127 -13.48 -19.09 5.56
CA PRO A 127 -12.63 -18.70 4.45
C PRO A 127 -13.18 -19.32 3.16
N GLU A 128 -13.25 -18.47 2.15
CA GLU A 128 -13.33 -18.85 0.74
C GLU A 128 -12.43 -20.07 0.46
N ASP A 129 -12.93 -20.99 -0.38
CA ASP A 129 -12.35 -22.31 -0.71
C ASP A 129 -10.81 -22.30 -0.62
N PRO A 130 -10.15 -23.31 0.00
CA PRO A 130 -8.69 -23.44 0.02
C PRO A 130 -7.98 -23.09 -1.30
N GLN A 131 -8.64 -23.31 -2.43
CA GLN A 131 -8.17 -22.89 -3.76
C GLN A 131 -8.10 -21.37 -3.95
N GLU A 132 -9.10 -20.62 -3.49
CA GLU A 132 -9.12 -19.15 -3.56
C GLU A 132 -8.08 -18.51 -2.63
N LEU A 133 -7.85 -19.11 -1.46
CA LEU A 133 -6.82 -18.66 -0.53
C LEU A 133 -5.41 -18.89 -1.10
N MET A 134 -5.19 -20.04 -1.76
CA MET A 134 -3.97 -20.31 -2.51
C MET A 134 -3.78 -19.32 -3.67
N ARG A 135 -4.86 -18.98 -4.38
CA ARG A 135 -4.83 -17.99 -5.47
C ARG A 135 -4.42 -16.61 -4.95
N LYS A 136 -5.02 -16.14 -3.85
CA LYS A 136 -4.67 -14.87 -3.20
C LYS A 136 -3.23 -14.85 -2.72
N LEU A 137 -2.73 -15.95 -2.14
CA LEU A 137 -1.32 -16.06 -1.75
C LEU A 137 -0.37 -16.02 -2.94
N GLN A 138 -0.70 -16.70 -4.04
CA GLN A 138 0.09 -16.67 -5.26
C GLN A 138 0.09 -15.28 -5.91
N GLU A 139 -1.06 -14.58 -5.92
CA GLU A 139 -1.16 -13.19 -6.39
C GLU A 139 -0.32 -12.25 -5.53
N ALA A 140 -0.40 -12.35 -4.20
CA ALA A 140 0.41 -11.56 -3.29
C ALA A 140 1.91 -11.82 -3.48
N ARG A 141 2.31 -13.09 -3.67
CA ARG A 141 3.70 -13.46 -3.94
C ARG A 141 4.20 -12.91 -5.28
N LYS A 142 3.40 -13.01 -6.35
CA LYS A 142 3.76 -12.46 -7.66
C LYS A 142 3.98 -10.95 -7.58
N LYS A 143 3.13 -10.24 -6.86
CA LYS A 143 3.28 -8.80 -6.67
C LYS A 143 4.57 -8.44 -5.91
N ASP A 144 4.90 -9.19 -4.86
CA ASP A 144 6.15 -8.99 -4.10
C ASP A 144 7.40 -9.32 -4.95
N GLU A 145 7.31 -10.32 -5.83
CA GLU A 145 8.36 -10.65 -6.80
C GLU A 145 8.52 -9.56 -7.87
N GLU A 146 7.41 -9.01 -8.40
CA GLU A 146 7.42 -7.88 -9.34
C GLU A 146 8.06 -6.64 -8.72
N GLU A 147 7.70 -6.28 -7.48
CA GLU A 147 8.28 -5.13 -6.77
C GLU A 147 9.79 -5.30 -6.54
N LYS A 148 10.25 -6.52 -6.22
CA LYS A 148 11.69 -6.84 -6.10
C LYS A 148 12.43 -6.74 -7.43
N ILE A 149 11.81 -7.22 -8.52
CA ILE A 149 12.39 -7.11 -9.86
C ILE A 149 12.51 -5.64 -10.26
N GLU A 150 11.48 -4.82 -10.02
CA GLU A 150 11.53 -3.38 -10.30
C GLU A 150 12.64 -2.66 -9.52
N GLN A 151 12.81 -2.98 -8.24
CA GLN A 151 13.90 -2.43 -7.43
C GLN A 151 15.27 -2.85 -7.97
N THR A 152 15.41 -4.11 -8.39
CA THR A 152 16.66 -4.62 -8.97
C THR A 152 16.98 -3.95 -10.31
N ILE A 153 15.98 -3.73 -11.16
CA ILE A 153 16.13 -3.02 -12.43
C ILE A 153 16.52 -1.55 -12.17
N LYS A 154 15.90 -0.88 -11.20
CA LYS A 154 16.27 0.49 -10.82
C LYS A 154 17.73 0.57 -10.36
N LEU A 155 18.17 -0.35 -9.51
CA LEU A 155 19.56 -0.41 -9.06
C LEU A 155 20.54 -0.67 -10.21
N LEU A 156 20.18 -1.55 -11.15
CA LEU A 156 21.00 -1.83 -12.33
C LEU A 156 21.12 -0.61 -13.25
N ASN A 157 20.02 0.11 -13.47
CA ASN A 157 20.03 1.34 -14.27
C ASN A 157 20.83 2.45 -13.58
N GLU A 158 20.66 2.64 -12.27
CA GLU A 158 21.44 3.62 -11.51
C GLU A 158 22.94 3.29 -11.54
N ALA A 159 23.30 2.01 -11.42
CA ALA A 159 24.69 1.56 -11.56
C ALA A 159 25.24 1.75 -12.99
N ALA A 160 24.42 1.57 -14.02
CA ALA A 160 24.80 1.83 -15.40
C ALA A 160 25.02 3.33 -15.66
N ASP A 161 24.10 4.18 -15.19
CA ASP A 161 24.20 5.64 -15.30
C ASP A 161 25.41 6.18 -14.53
N ALA A 162 25.71 5.62 -13.35
CA ALA A 162 26.90 5.96 -12.58
C ALA A 162 28.18 5.62 -13.35
N ARG A 163 28.25 4.44 -13.97
CA ARG A 163 29.38 4.05 -14.83
C ARG A 163 29.52 4.96 -16.05
N GLU A 164 28.41 5.34 -16.69
CA GLU A 164 28.46 6.25 -17.83
C GLU A 164 28.99 7.62 -17.44
N LYS A 165 28.54 8.17 -16.30
CA LYS A 165 29.05 9.43 -15.75
C LYS A 165 30.53 9.35 -15.38
N GLU A 166 30.98 8.25 -14.80
CA GLU A 166 32.39 8.02 -14.50
C GLU A 166 33.25 7.96 -15.78
N ILE A 167 32.77 7.27 -16.82
CA ILE A 167 33.46 7.17 -18.11
C ILE A 167 33.52 8.54 -18.78
N GLN A 168 32.42 9.30 -18.83
CA GLN A 168 32.39 10.64 -19.41
C GLN A 168 33.32 11.61 -18.67
N ASN A 169 33.28 11.62 -17.34
CA ASN A 169 34.16 12.45 -16.51
C ASN A 169 35.63 12.04 -16.64
N SER A 170 35.93 10.74 -16.70
CA SER A 170 37.29 10.22 -16.91
C SER A 170 37.84 10.60 -18.29
N PHE A 171 37.01 10.54 -19.33
CA PHE A 171 37.40 10.91 -20.69
C PHE A 171 37.65 12.41 -20.81
N TRP A 172 36.76 13.24 -20.27
CA TRP A 172 36.94 14.70 -20.22
C TRP A 172 38.17 15.09 -19.43
N LYS A 173 38.38 14.52 -18.24
CA LYS A 173 39.53 14.82 -17.39
C LYS A 173 40.86 14.42 -18.06
N ARG A 174 40.91 13.26 -18.72
CA ARG A 174 42.10 12.82 -19.48
C ARG A 174 42.37 13.69 -20.70
N ASN A 175 41.34 14.12 -21.44
CA ASN A 175 41.53 15.01 -22.58
C ASN A 175 41.94 16.42 -22.15
N MET A 176 41.33 16.94 -21.09
CA MET A 176 41.63 18.26 -20.56
C MET A 176 43.07 18.31 -20.04
N GLN A 177 43.52 17.29 -19.32
CA GLN A 177 44.91 17.20 -18.85
C GLN A 177 45.92 17.13 -20.00
N ARG A 178 45.64 16.38 -21.08
CA ARG A 178 46.50 16.37 -22.29
C ARG A 178 46.59 17.73 -22.99
N ILE A 179 45.51 18.52 -22.96
CA ILE A 179 45.50 19.87 -23.52
C ILE A 179 46.38 20.81 -22.68
N THR A 180 46.31 20.70 -21.35
CA THR A 180 47.10 21.54 -20.44
C THR A 180 48.59 21.24 -20.53
N ASP A 181 48.97 19.97 -20.64
CA ASP A 181 50.39 19.55 -20.65
C ASP A 181 51.11 19.90 -21.98
N HIS A 182 50.38 20.09 -23.07
CA HIS A 182 50.94 20.38 -24.39
C HIS A 182 50.22 21.55 -25.10
N PRO A 183 50.49 22.81 -24.71
CA PRO A 183 49.83 23.97 -25.30
C PRO A 183 50.08 24.11 -26.82
N VAL A 184 51.21 23.61 -27.31
CA VAL A 184 51.54 23.59 -28.74
C VAL A 184 50.58 22.71 -29.54
N ILE A 185 50.20 21.53 -29.01
CA ILE A 185 49.26 20.62 -29.67
C ILE A 185 47.87 21.26 -29.77
N PHE A 186 47.45 21.97 -28.73
CA PHE A 186 46.19 22.71 -28.74
C PHE A 186 46.14 23.76 -29.86
N VAL A 187 47.22 24.53 -30.03
CA VAL A 187 47.33 25.52 -31.13
C VAL A 187 47.22 24.83 -32.49
N PHE A 188 47.86 23.67 -32.68
CA PHE A 188 47.73 22.90 -33.93
C PHE A 188 46.31 22.40 -34.19
N ILE A 189 45.60 21.89 -33.18
CA ILE A 189 44.22 21.43 -33.32
C ILE A 189 43.30 22.58 -33.72
N VAL A 190 43.43 23.74 -33.08
CA VAL A 190 42.65 24.94 -33.41
C VAL A 190 42.94 25.40 -34.85
N LEU A 191 44.21 25.36 -35.27
CA LEU A 191 44.62 25.73 -36.62
C LEU A 191 44.05 24.75 -37.67
N ILE A 192 44.08 23.45 -37.39
CA ILE A 192 43.49 22.41 -38.25
C ILE A 192 41.97 22.60 -38.36
N ILE A 193 41.26 22.84 -37.25
CA ILE A 193 39.81 23.09 -37.27
C ILE A 193 39.50 24.35 -38.10
N SER A 194 40.27 25.42 -37.93
CA SER A 194 40.13 26.65 -38.72
C SER A 194 40.29 26.38 -40.23
N VAL A 195 41.32 25.63 -40.62
CA VAL A 195 41.53 25.22 -42.01
C VAL A 195 40.39 24.33 -42.51
N CYS A 196 39.94 23.35 -41.73
CA CYS A 196 38.82 22.48 -42.07
C CYS A 196 37.51 23.27 -42.26
N VAL A 197 37.24 24.30 -41.45
CA VAL A 197 36.06 25.16 -41.62
C VAL A 197 36.16 25.97 -42.91
N ILE A 198 37.34 26.54 -43.21
CA ILE A 198 37.57 27.28 -44.47
C ILE A 198 37.39 26.35 -45.66
N LEU A 199 37.96 25.14 -45.61
CA LEU A 199 37.79 24.12 -46.63
C LEU A 199 36.33 23.72 -46.74
N PHE A 200 35.61 23.47 -45.64
CA PHE A 200 34.18 23.10 -45.68
C PHE A 200 33.32 24.20 -46.30
N VAL A 201 33.60 25.48 -46.02
CA VAL A 201 32.90 26.61 -46.63
C VAL A 201 33.22 26.72 -48.13
N LYS A 202 34.48 26.53 -48.53
CA LYS A 202 34.91 26.58 -49.94
C LYS A 202 34.46 25.36 -50.76
N PHE A 203 34.45 24.19 -50.14
CA PHE A 203 34.04 22.92 -50.73
C PHE A 203 32.57 22.61 -50.55
N LYS A 204 31.75 23.49 -49.93
CA LYS A 204 30.29 23.35 -50.01
C LYS A 204 29.94 23.29 -51.50
N PRO A 205 29.53 22.12 -52.02
CA PRO A 205 29.08 22.06 -53.40
C PRO A 205 27.89 23.01 -53.43
N LYS A 206 27.90 23.96 -54.37
CA LYS A 206 26.70 24.73 -54.70
C LYS A 206 25.66 23.66 -55.01
N LYS A 207 24.82 23.32 -54.04
CA LYS A 207 23.72 22.39 -54.24
C LYS A 207 22.91 23.05 -55.33
N LYS A 208 23.06 22.58 -56.57
CA LYS A 208 22.07 22.81 -57.61
C LYS A 208 20.82 22.20 -56.99
N ILE A 209 19.93 23.07 -56.52
CA ILE A 209 18.63 22.67 -56.03
C ILE A 209 17.94 22.11 -57.28
N ASN A 210 18.14 20.82 -57.55
CA ASN A 210 17.28 20.08 -58.46
C ASN A 210 15.95 20.01 -57.73
N ILE A 211 15.11 21.02 -57.96
CA ILE A 211 13.69 20.93 -57.69
C ILE A 211 13.18 19.88 -58.68
N PRO A 212 12.81 18.67 -58.24
CA PRO A 212 12.28 17.66 -59.14
C PRO A 212 10.86 18.07 -59.48
N GLY A 213 10.70 18.62 -60.68
CA GLY A 213 9.46 19.18 -61.15
C GLY A 213 9.67 20.61 -61.56
N GLY A 214 9.65 20.86 -62.88
CA GLY A 214 9.64 22.21 -63.44
C GLY A 214 8.48 23.03 -62.88
N ILE A 215 8.42 24.31 -63.27
CA ILE A 215 7.38 25.27 -62.85
C ILE A 215 5.97 24.66 -62.95
N ASP A 216 5.74 23.77 -63.93
CA ASP A 216 4.48 23.05 -64.13
C ASP A 216 4.09 22.14 -62.96
N ALA A 217 5.05 21.47 -62.31
CA ALA A 217 4.78 20.63 -61.14
C ALA A 217 4.49 21.47 -59.89
N GLN A 218 5.12 22.64 -59.77
CA GLN A 218 4.80 23.60 -58.71
C GLN A 218 3.44 24.24 -58.92
N MET A 219 3.08 24.56 -60.17
CA MET A 219 1.74 25.02 -60.57
C MET A 219 0.68 23.97 -60.25
N ALA A 220 0.91 22.70 -60.59
CA ALA A 220 -0.01 21.60 -60.31
C ALA A 220 -0.23 21.39 -58.80
N TYR A 221 0.85 21.47 -58.00
CA TYR A 221 0.75 21.40 -56.54
C TYR A 221 -0.03 22.59 -55.96
N LEU A 222 0.21 23.80 -56.49
CA LEU A 222 -0.50 25.01 -56.07
C LEU A 222 -1.99 24.95 -56.43
N GLU A 223 -2.32 24.46 -57.62
CA GLU A 223 -3.70 24.29 -58.08
C GLU A 223 -4.47 23.27 -57.22
N GLN A 224 -3.79 22.18 -56.84
CA GLN A 224 -4.36 21.17 -55.96
C GLN A 224 -4.59 21.72 -54.54
N TYR A 225 -3.65 22.51 -54.03
CA TYR A 225 -3.77 23.18 -52.73
C TYR A 225 -4.94 24.20 -52.73
N VAL A 226 -5.12 24.97 -53.80
CA VAL A 226 -6.23 25.92 -53.95
C VAL A 226 -7.58 25.19 -53.99
N ARG A 227 -7.70 24.10 -54.75
CA ARG A 227 -8.94 23.29 -54.78
C ARG A 227 -9.31 22.72 -53.42
N ASP A 228 -8.33 22.21 -52.68
CA ASP A 228 -8.59 21.66 -51.34
C ASP A 228 -8.96 22.75 -50.33
N TYR A 229 -8.40 23.96 -50.48
CA TYR A 229 -8.78 25.13 -49.68
C TYR A 229 -10.21 25.58 -49.98
N GLU A 230 -10.59 25.70 -51.26
CA GLU A 230 -11.96 26.01 -51.68
C GLU A 230 -12.96 24.96 -51.21
N ARG A 231 -12.58 23.67 -51.18
CA ARG A 231 -13.45 22.61 -50.68
C ARG A 231 -13.68 22.67 -49.16
N LYS A 232 -12.69 23.17 -48.40
CA LYS A 232 -12.79 23.33 -46.93
C LYS A 232 -13.46 24.64 -46.50
N HIS A 233 -13.38 25.69 -47.30
CA HIS A 233 -13.83 27.03 -46.91
C HIS A 233 -14.92 27.63 -47.83
N GLY A 234 -15.26 26.99 -48.94
CA GLY A 234 -16.28 27.45 -49.89
C GLY A 234 -17.68 26.93 -49.57
N LYS A 235 -18.60 27.87 -49.30
CA LYS A 235 -20.06 27.76 -49.08
C LYS A 235 -20.53 27.49 -47.64
N LYS A 236 -20.59 28.58 -46.86
CA LYS A 236 -21.74 28.84 -45.99
C LYS A 236 -22.55 29.98 -46.61
N GLU A 237 -23.75 29.67 -47.10
CA GLU A 237 -24.71 30.69 -47.50
C GLU A 237 -25.14 31.52 -46.26
N PRO A 238 -25.32 32.84 -46.40
CA PRO A 238 -25.78 33.69 -45.30
C PRO A 238 -27.25 33.39 -44.99
N LYS A 239 -27.54 32.99 -43.75
CA LYS A 239 -28.90 32.87 -43.22
C LYS A 239 -29.61 34.23 -43.30
N LYS A 240 -30.74 34.29 -44.02
CA LYS A 240 -31.64 35.44 -44.05
C LYS A 240 -32.24 35.71 -42.65
N PRO A 241 -32.42 36.97 -42.25
CA PRO A 241 -33.06 37.31 -40.98
C PRO A 241 -34.57 37.04 -41.04
N VAL A 242 -35.09 36.42 -39.99
CA VAL A 242 -36.52 36.17 -39.76
C VAL A 242 -37.18 37.47 -39.29
N MET A 243 -38.06 38.04 -40.11
CA MET A 243 -38.97 39.10 -39.68
C MET A 243 -40.19 38.47 -38.99
N HIS A 244 -40.34 38.70 -37.69
CA HIS A 244 -41.59 38.42 -36.99
C HIS A 244 -42.58 39.56 -37.25
N GLY A 245 -43.59 39.26 -38.07
CA GLY A 245 -44.78 40.11 -38.22
C GLY A 245 -45.71 39.94 -37.02
N HIS A 246 -46.09 41.06 -36.41
CA HIS A 246 -47.23 41.14 -35.50
C HIS A 246 -48.53 40.86 -36.26
N HIS A 247 -49.32 39.92 -35.77
CA HIS A 247 -50.72 39.79 -36.12
C HIS A 247 -51.56 40.03 -34.86
N HIS A 248 -52.19 41.20 -34.84
CA HIS A 248 -53.33 41.49 -33.98
C HIS A 248 -54.52 40.67 -34.46
N HIS A 249 -55.15 39.92 -33.56
CA HIS A 249 -56.51 39.44 -33.79
C HIS A 249 -57.41 39.85 -32.61
N HIS A 250 -58.33 40.75 -32.94
CA HIS A 250 -59.49 41.16 -32.15
C HIS A 250 -60.60 40.12 -32.30
N HIS A 251 -61.25 39.76 -31.19
CA HIS A 251 -62.65 39.31 -31.10
C HIS A 251 -63.08 39.60 -29.64
N HIS A 252 -63.85 40.66 -29.34
CA HIS A 252 -65.32 40.75 -29.30
C HIS A 252 -65.99 39.53 -28.63
N HIS A 253 -66.49 39.68 -27.39
CA HIS A 253 -67.93 39.82 -27.01
C HIS A 253 -68.71 38.49 -27.24
N ASP A 254 -69.54 37.92 -26.37
CA ASP A 254 -70.41 38.41 -25.28
C ASP A 254 -70.92 37.20 -24.46
N LEU A 255 -71.57 37.51 -23.32
CA LEU A 255 -72.45 36.72 -22.42
C LEU A 255 -71.81 35.94 -21.26
#